data_AF-A0A1G2ZMY9-F1
#
_entry.id   AF-A0A1G2ZMY9-F1
#
_cell.length_a   1.000
_cell.length_b   1.000
_cell.length_c   1.000
_cell.angle_alpha   90.00
_cell.angle_beta   90.00
_cell.angle_gamma   90.00
#
_symmetry.space_group_name_H-M   'P 1'
#
loop_
_entity.id
_entity.type
_entity.pdbx_description
1 polymer ?
#
loop_
_entity_poly.entity_id
_entity_poly.type
_entity_poly.pdbx_seq_one_letter_code
_entity_poly.pdbx_strand_id
1 'polypeptide(L)'
;MKKGLLTIMIILFCAAQSQALIVNPRPDLFGADDGSELFEPCSCLLAVEGFDLFDKYNLGGSTFGFFFWGTDPNDPGNLIPVFEPDDVRVNGDRPKAAVDFINGIVRDMDEGGDIQNTFTPGTGNIGFFLQADPEKYDPIILFTVASLNLGGVDAAATFPHLMKANTYLIGFELPDAGITLAYEAIRGIAPVPVPEPETLILTGLGLFMMMLYAWKLRKGSWKKRHVG
;
A
#
# COMPACT_ATOMS: atom_id res chain seq x y z
N MET A 1 -9.09 -27.74 50.50
CA MET A 1 -9.35 -26.51 49.74
C MET A 1 -8.60 -26.56 48.42
N LYS A 2 -9.31 -26.83 47.32
CA LYS A 2 -8.72 -26.91 45.97
C LYS A 2 -8.56 -25.48 45.44
N LYS A 3 -7.32 -25.06 45.17
CA LYS A 3 -7.03 -23.76 44.55
C LYS A 3 -7.47 -23.83 43.09
N GLY A 4 -8.55 -23.15 42.75
CA GLY A 4 -9.02 -22.99 41.37
C GLY A 4 -7.98 -22.22 40.57
N LEU A 5 -7.52 -22.83 39.49
CA LEU A 5 -6.62 -22.22 38.52
C LEU A 5 -7.48 -21.26 37.67
N LEU A 6 -7.38 -19.95 37.92
CA LEU A 6 -8.03 -18.94 37.09
C LEU A 6 -7.18 -18.76 35.83
N THR A 7 -7.58 -19.40 34.73
CA THR A 7 -6.98 -19.18 33.40
C THR A 7 -7.60 -17.91 32.83
N ILE A 8 -6.85 -16.81 32.84
CA ILE A 8 -7.23 -15.58 32.13
C ILE A 8 -6.89 -15.81 30.65
N MET A 9 -7.93 -16.05 29.85
CA MET A 9 -7.82 -16.14 28.39
C MET A 9 -7.91 -14.71 27.84
N ILE A 10 -6.77 -14.10 27.54
CA ILE A 10 -6.72 -12.82 26.84
C ILE A 10 -7.12 -13.11 25.39
N ILE A 11 -8.37 -12.81 25.03
CA ILE A 11 -8.83 -12.79 23.66
C ILE A 11 -8.32 -11.48 23.06
N LEU A 12 -7.19 -11.54 22.36
CA LEU A 12 -6.78 -10.47 21.46
C LEU A 12 -7.78 -10.48 20.30
N PHE A 13 -8.70 -9.52 20.27
CA PHE A 13 -9.42 -9.18 19.05
C PHE A 13 -8.40 -8.52 18.11
N CYS A 14 -7.68 -9.33 17.33
CA CYS A 14 -7.07 -8.83 16.10
C CYS A 14 -8.24 -8.54 15.16
N ALA A 15 -8.65 -7.27 15.06
CA ALA A 15 -9.35 -6.81 13.88
C ALA A 15 -8.38 -7.04 12.72
N ALA A 16 -8.57 -8.11 11.95
CA ALA A 16 -7.87 -8.28 10.70
C ALA A 16 -8.32 -7.11 9.82
N GLN A 17 -7.40 -6.17 9.55
CA GLN A 17 -7.62 -5.21 8.46
C GLN A 17 -7.81 -6.05 7.20
N SER A 18 -8.91 -5.83 6.49
CA SER A 18 -9.12 -6.44 5.18
C SER A 18 -7.97 -5.97 4.31
N GLN A 19 -7.12 -6.89 3.87
CA GLN A 19 -6.11 -6.63 2.85
C GLN A 19 -6.80 -6.52 1.50
N ALA A 20 -6.28 -5.68 0.62
CA ALA A 20 -6.79 -5.64 -0.75
C ALA A 20 -6.63 -7.02 -1.40
N LEU A 21 -7.67 -7.54 -2.06
CA LEU A 21 -7.68 -8.86 -2.73
C LEU A 21 -7.23 -8.76 -4.19
N ILE A 22 -6.48 -7.72 -4.54
CA ILE A 22 -6.05 -7.43 -5.89
C ILE A 22 -5.10 -8.54 -6.36
N VAL A 23 -5.45 -9.18 -7.47
CA VAL A 23 -4.60 -10.20 -8.08
C VAL A 23 -3.54 -9.52 -8.95
N ASN A 24 -2.28 -9.93 -8.83
CA ASN A 24 -1.25 -9.45 -9.76
C ASN A 24 -1.59 -9.87 -11.21
N PRO A 25 -1.79 -8.94 -12.15
CA PRO A 25 -2.17 -9.27 -13.53
C PRO A 25 -0.99 -9.81 -14.36
N ARG A 26 0.25 -9.65 -13.88
CA ARG A 26 1.50 -10.05 -14.55
C ARG A 26 2.47 -10.72 -13.56
N PRO A 27 2.13 -11.92 -13.04
CA PRO A 27 2.97 -12.64 -12.08
C PRO A 27 4.30 -13.13 -12.68
N ASP A 28 4.46 -13.05 -14.00
CA ASP A 28 5.72 -13.28 -14.71
C ASP A 28 6.72 -12.13 -14.56
N LEU A 29 6.25 -10.91 -14.27
CA LEU A 29 7.07 -9.69 -14.15
C LEU A 29 7.10 -9.12 -12.74
N PHE A 30 6.00 -9.24 -12.00
CA PHE A 30 5.83 -8.67 -10.67
C PHE A 30 5.61 -9.78 -9.63
N GLY A 31 6.02 -9.52 -8.39
CA GLY A 31 5.90 -10.44 -7.26
C GLY A 31 4.50 -10.51 -6.65
N ALA A 32 4.40 -11.12 -5.48
CA ALA A 32 3.20 -11.01 -4.65
C ALA A 32 3.08 -9.59 -4.10
N ASP A 33 1.87 -9.21 -3.69
CA ASP A 33 1.65 -7.98 -2.93
C ASP A 33 2.54 -7.98 -1.68
N ASP A 34 3.32 -6.91 -1.50
CA ASP A 34 4.25 -6.75 -0.39
C ASP A 34 3.73 -5.83 0.73
N GLY A 35 2.53 -5.26 0.56
CA GLY A 35 1.88 -4.42 1.56
C GLY A 35 2.57 -3.08 1.80
N SER A 36 3.34 -2.58 0.83
CA SER A 36 4.03 -1.29 0.93
C SER A 36 3.03 -0.15 0.75
N GLU A 37 2.84 0.67 1.77
CA GLU A 37 1.92 1.81 1.70
C GLU A 37 2.60 3.11 1.24
N LEU A 38 3.90 3.24 1.55
CA LEU A 38 4.69 4.45 1.37
C LEU A 38 6.00 4.13 0.65
N PHE A 39 6.51 5.11 -0.08
CA PHE A 39 7.68 4.96 -0.93
C PHE A 39 8.65 6.14 -0.80
N GLU A 40 9.94 5.84 -0.88
CA GLU A 40 10.99 6.83 -1.08
C GLU A 40 11.15 7.08 -2.59
N PRO A 41 10.86 8.30 -3.09
CA PRO A 41 11.08 8.61 -4.49
C PRO A 41 12.58 8.81 -4.78
N CYS A 42 13.03 8.32 -5.93
CA CYS A 42 14.26 8.78 -6.56
C CYS A 42 14.11 10.24 -7.03
N SER A 43 15.20 10.86 -7.48
CA SER A 43 15.15 12.24 -8.03
C SER A 43 14.17 12.40 -9.19
N CYS A 44 13.88 11.32 -9.92
CA CYS A 44 12.87 11.26 -10.97
C CYS A 44 12.09 9.95 -10.89
N LEU A 45 10.80 10.03 -11.18
CA LEU A 45 9.87 8.92 -11.30
C LEU A 45 9.31 8.87 -12.72
N LEU A 46 9.09 7.67 -13.22
CA LEU A 46 8.34 7.41 -14.45
C LEU A 46 7.09 6.62 -14.08
N ALA A 47 5.93 7.15 -14.42
CA ALA A 47 4.64 6.49 -14.31
C ALA A 47 4.16 6.09 -15.70
N VAL A 48 3.57 4.90 -15.80
CA VAL A 48 2.90 4.42 -17.01
C VAL A 48 1.56 3.85 -16.58
N GLU A 49 0.50 4.32 -17.22
CA GLU A 49 -0.83 3.78 -16.99
C GLU A 49 -0.89 2.34 -17.51
N GLY A 50 -1.03 1.39 -16.60
CA GLY A 50 -1.20 -0.01 -16.98
C GLY A 50 -2.63 -0.24 -17.45
N PHE A 51 -3.60 0.24 -16.67
CA PHE A 51 -5.01 0.00 -16.86
C PHE A 51 -5.87 0.88 -15.97
N ASP A 52 -6.89 1.52 -16.54
CA ASP A 52 -7.96 2.19 -15.81
C ASP A 52 -9.35 1.62 -16.23
N LEU A 53 -10.15 1.16 -15.24
CA LEU A 53 -11.55 0.75 -15.45
C LEU A 53 -12.51 1.92 -15.61
N PHE A 54 -12.21 3.08 -15.04
CA PHE A 54 -13.07 4.25 -15.14
C PHE A 54 -13.23 4.67 -16.60
N ASP A 55 -12.14 4.66 -17.37
CA ASP A 55 -12.13 4.83 -18.82
C ASP A 55 -12.93 3.74 -19.54
N LYS A 56 -12.69 2.47 -19.18
CA LYS A 56 -13.34 1.33 -19.83
C LYS A 56 -14.87 1.38 -19.70
N TYR A 57 -15.39 1.89 -18.60
CA TYR A 57 -16.82 1.99 -18.34
C TYR A 57 -17.40 3.38 -18.61
N ASN A 58 -16.61 4.31 -19.19
CA ASN A 58 -17.02 5.67 -19.48
C ASN A 58 -17.57 6.41 -18.23
N LEU A 59 -16.97 6.11 -17.08
CA LEU A 59 -17.30 6.71 -15.78
C LEU A 59 -16.56 8.05 -15.59
N GLY A 60 -16.25 8.74 -16.68
CA GLY A 60 -15.60 10.04 -16.63
C GLY A 60 -14.10 10.04 -16.37
N GLY A 61 -13.44 8.88 -16.35
CA GLY A 61 -12.00 8.75 -16.09
C GLY A 61 -11.66 8.78 -14.60
N SER A 62 -10.36 8.69 -14.30
CA SER A 62 -9.84 8.79 -12.93
C SER A 62 -8.65 9.74 -12.86
N THR A 63 -8.38 10.23 -11.66
CA THR A 63 -7.14 10.94 -11.37
C THR A 63 -6.25 10.01 -10.56
N PHE A 64 -5.09 9.67 -11.11
CA PHE A 64 -4.02 8.99 -10.38
C PHE A 64 -2.93 9.99 -10.04
N GLY A 65 -2.38 9.91 -8.84
CA GLY A 65 -1.31 10.79 -8.43
C GLY A 65 -0.61 10.36 -7.15
N PHE A 66 0.16 11.28 -6.58
CA PHE A 66 0.87 11.07 -5.33
C PHE A 66 0.64 12.20 -4.33
N PHE A 67 0.99 11.94 -3.08
CA PHE A 67 1.01 12.93 -2.00
C PHE A 67 2.25 12.72 -1.14
N PHE A 68 2.72 13.76 -0.46
CA PHE A 68 3.82 13.63 0.50
C PHE A 68 3.31 13.15 1.85
N TRP A 69 3.98 12.17 2.44
CA TRP A 69 3.60 11.66 3.75
C TRP A 69 3.67 12.76 4.81
N GLY A 70 2.61 12.86 5.62
CA GLY A 70 2.49 13.88 6.66
C GLY A 70 1.80 15.18 6.21
N THR A 71 1.39 15.30 4.95
CA THR A 71 0.47 16.34 4.52
C THR A 71 -0.98 15.95 4.81
N ASP A 72 -1.89 16.93 4.85
CA ASP A 72 -3.32 16.66 5.06
C ASP A 72 -3.95 16.18 3.75
N PRO A 73 -4.45 14.93 3.66
CA PRO A 73 -5.06 14.40 2.45
C PRO A 73 -6.43 15.01 2.13
N ASN A 74 -7.05 15.75 3.06
CA ASN A 74 -8.30 16.46 2.81
C ASN A 74 -8.10 17.81 2.12
N ASP A 75 -6.85 18.30 2.05
CA ASP A 75 -6.51 19.49 1.28
C ASP A 75 -6.11 19.06 -0.14
N PRO A 76 -6.91 19.39 -1.17
CA PRO A 76 -6.61 19.01 -2.55
C PRO A 76 -5.27 19.56 -3.05
N GLY A 77 -4.75 20.64 -2.45
CA GLY A 77 -3.44 21.19 -2.80
C GLY A 77 -2.26 20.28 -2.44
N ASN A 78 -2.50 19.25 -1.60
CA ASN A 78 -1.51 18.24 -1.23
C ASN A 78 -1.55 16.98 -2.09
N LEU A 79 -2.52 16.88 -3.01
CA LEU A 79 -2.64 15.81 -3.99
C LEU A 79 -2.04 16.30 -5.31
N ILE A 80 -1.06 15.57 -5.82
CA ILE A 80 -0.35 15.92 -7.06
C ILE A 80 -0.78 14.93 -8.15
N PRO A 81 -1.69 15.33 -9.06
CA PRO A 81 -2.05 14.54 -10.23
C PRO A 81 -0.85 14.18 -11.09
N VAL A 82 -0.86 12.94 -11.58
CA VAL A 82 0.09 12.39 -12.54
C VAL A 82 -0.63 11.99 -13.82
N PHE A 83 -1.79 11.35 -13.67
CA PHE A 83 -2.75 11.14 -14.74
C PHE A 83 -4.07 11.79 -14.33
N GLU A 84 -4.68 12.51 -15.26
CA GLU A 84 -5.96 13.19 -15.13
C GLU A 84 -6.99 12.52 -16.07
N PRO A 85 -8.30 12.73 -15.85
CA PRO A 85 -9.32 12.02 -16.63
C PRO A 85 -9.30 12.28 -18.14
N ASP A 86 -8.67 13.37 -18.56
CA ASP A 86 -8.51 13.75 -19.98
C ASP A 86 -7.25 13.16 -20.62
N ASP A 87 -6.38 12.49 -19.85
CA ASP A 87 -5.15 11.84 -20.34
C ASP A 87 -5.50 10.56 -21.09
N VAL A 88 -5.82 10.71 -22.37
CA VAL A 88 -6.23 9.61 -23.23
C VAL A 88 -5.06 8.94 -23.93
N ARG A 89 -5.26 7.67 -24.31
CA ARG A 89 -4.32 6.95 -25.16
C ARG A 89 -4.01 7.70 -26.46
N VAL A 90 -2.77 8.15 -26.61
CA VAL A 90 -2.26 8.72 -27.86
C VAL A 90 -1.71 7.60 -28.74
N ASN A 91 -2.18 7.50 -29.99
CA ASN A 91 -1.75 6.48 -30.97
C ASN A 91 -1.89 5.01 -30.49
N GLY A 92 -2.77 4.74 -29.52
CA GLY A 92 -2.99 3.41 -28.96
C GLY A 92 -2.02 3.03 -27.83
N ASP A 93 -1.00 3.85 -27.57
CA ASP A 93 -0.11 3.72 -26.43
C ASP A 93 -0.81 4.17 -25.15
N ARG A 94 -0.34 3.62 -24.03
CA ARG A 94 -0.80 4.01 -22.69
C ARG A 94 -0.23 5.37 -22.28
N PRO A 95 -0.99 6.17 -21.50
CA PRO A 95 -0.50 7.36 -20.84
C PRO A 95 0.83 7.14 -20.10
N LYS A 96 1.76 8.08 -20.22
CA LYS A 96 3.07 8.05 -19.57
C LYS A 96 3.38 9.43 -19.02
N ALA A 97 3.82 9.48 -17.78
CA ALA A 97 4.22 10.73 -17.13
C ALA A 97 5.59 10.59 -16.46
N ALA A 98 6.37 11.66 -16.48
CA ALA A 98 7.61 11.78 -15.74
C ALA A 98 7.47 12.82 -14.64
N VAL A 99 7.84 12.46 -13.42
CA VAL A 99 7.83 13.35 -12.26
C VAL A 99 9.27 13.71 -11.90
N ASP A 100 9.56 15.00 -11.86
CA ASP A 100 10.82 15.57 -11.41
C ASP A 100 10.63 16.14 -10.01
N PHE A 101 11.11 15.41 -9.00
CA PHE A 101 11.00 15.82 -7.60
C PHE A 101 11.96 16.94 -7.22
N ILE A 102 13.02 17.19 -8.01
CA ILE A 102 13.97 18.28 -7.75
C ILE A 102 13.33 19.61 -8.14
N ASN A 103 12.70 19.65 -9.32
CA ASN A 103 12.12 20.87 -9.87
C ASN A 103 10.62 21.02 -9.56
N GLY A 104 9.97 19.97 -9.06
CA GLY A 104 8.55 20.01 -8.71
C GLY A 104 7.64 20.00 -9.93
N ILE A 105 7.91 19.12 -10.90
CA ILE A 105 7.25 19.12 -12.21
C ILE A 105 6.71 17.73 -12.54
N VAL A 106 5.51 17.66 -13.07
CA VAL A 106 4.94 16.50 -13.76
C VAL A 106 4.89 16.81 -15.25
N ARG A 107 5.46 15.93 -16.08
CA ARG A 107 5.48 16.05 -17.54
C ARG A 107 4.69 14.92 -18.16
N ASP A 108 3.80 15.26 -19.08
CA ASP A 108 3.19 14.29 -19.99
C ASP A 108 4.24 13.89 -21.05
N MET A 109 4.52 12.60 -21.14
CA MET A 109 5.52 12.03 -22.04
C MET A 109 4.95 11.59 -23.38
N ASP A 110 3.64 11.65 -23.58
CA ASP A 110 3.00 11.22 -24.83
C ASP A 110 2.88 12.35 -25.87
N GLU A 111 2.78 13.61 -25.45
CA GLU A 111 2.74 14.79 -26.32
C GLU A 111 4.04 15.63 -26.32
N GLY A 112 5.20 14.99 -26.15
CA GLY A 112 6.50 15.64 -26.32
C GLY A 112 7.15 16.19 -25.06
N GLY A 113 6.64 15.85 -23.86
CA GLY A 113 7.29 16.20 -22.59
C GLY A 113 6.81 17.52 -21.98
N ASP A 114 5.63 17.99 -22.37
CA ASP A 114 5.05 19.24 -21.89
C ASP A 114 4.74 19.17 -20.40
N ILE A 115 4.77 20.33 -19.73
CA ILE A 115 4.51 20.42 -18.30
C ILE A 115 3.00 20.34 -18.10
N GLN A 116 2.53 19.28 -17.46
CA GLN A 116 1.13 19.08 -17.11
C GLN A 116 0.83 19.69 -15.75
N ASN A 117 1.71 19.45 -14.76
CA ASN A 117 1.49 19.93 -13.40
C ASN A 117 2.79 20.41 -12.75
N THR A 118 2.65 21.26 -11.74
CA THR A 118 3.76 21.74 -10.90
C THR A 118 3.39 21.65 -9.44
N PHE A 119 4.34 21.25 -8.61
CA PHE A 119 4.17 21.14 -7.16
C PHE A 119 5.36 21.77 -6.45
N THR A 120 5.16 22.14 -5.19
CA THR A 120 6.29 22.61 -4.36
C THR A 120 7.19 21.40 -4.07
N PRO A 121 8.49 21.41 -4.43
CA PRO A 121 9.38 20.30 -4.13
C PRO A 121 9.36 19.96 -2.64
N GLY A 122 8.99 18.73 -2.31
CA GLY A 122 8.99 18.20 -0.96
C GLY A 122 10.18 17.28 -0.72
N THR A 123 10.62 17.16 0.53
CA THR A 123 11.57 16.13 0.95
C THR A 123 10.84 15.15 1.86
N GLY A 124 10.58 13.94 1.39
CA GLY A 124 9.90 12.93 2.19
C GLY A 124 9.40 11.75 1.37
N ASN A 125 8.82 10.80 2.09
CA ASN A 125 8.17 9.64 1.51
C ASN A 125 6.88 10.09 0.82
N ILE A 126 6.46 9.33 -0.19
CA ILE A 126 5.21 9.55 -0.92
C ILE A 126 4.28 8.36 -0.74
N GLY A 127 2.98 8.63 -0.74
CA GLY A 127 1.95 7.63 -1.01
C GLY A 127 1.29 7.94 -2.36
N PHE A 128 0.48 7.01 -2.86
CA PHE A 128 -0.28 7.20 -4.09
C PHE A 128 -1.77 7.26 -3.79
N PHE A 129 -2.50 7.93 -4.68
CA PHE A 129 -3.96 7.99 -4.62
C PHE A 129 -4.58 7.72 -5.98
N LEU A 130 -5.81 7.21 -5.94
CA LEU A 130 -6.72 7.10 -7.07
C LEU A 130 -8.03 7.78 -6.69
N GLN A 131 -8.47 8.72 -7.51
CA GLN A 131 -9.69 9.46 -7.30
C GLN A 131 -10.61 9.27 -8.52
N ALA A 132 -11.87 8.88 -8.26
CA ALA A 132 -12.89 8.89 -9.29
C ALA A 132 -13.20 10.34 -9.71
N ASP A 133 -13.58 10.57 -10.98
CA ASP A 133 -13.94 11.90 -11.49
C ASP A 133 -14.87 12.66 -10.52
N PRO A 134 -14.37 13.72 -9.87
CA PRO A 134 -15.12 14.46 -8.85
C PRO A 134 -16.28 15.27 -9.43
N GLU A 135 -16.33 15.49 -10.75
CA GLU A 135 -17.41 16.22 -11.40
C GLU A 135 -18.63 15.34 -11.69
N LYS A 136 -18.44 14.02 -11.79
CA LYS A 136 -19.51 13.06 -12.17
C LYS A 136 -20.01 12.19 -11.01
N TYR A 137 -19.19 11.95 -9.99
CA TYR A 137 -19.52 11.07 -8.86
C TYR A 137 -19.19 11.76 -7.53
N ASP A 138 -19.80 11.29 -6.43
CA ASP A 138 -19.29 11.65 -5.09
C ASP A 138 -17.81 11.24 -5.04
N PRO A 139 -16.88 12.14 -4.67
CA PRO A 139 -15.46 11.92 -4.83
C PRO A 139 -15.01 10.79 -3.90
N ILE A 140 -14.88 9.60 -4.46
CA ILE A 140 -14.20 8.49 -3.81
C ILE A 140 -12.73 8.66 -4.12
N ILE A 141 -11.95 8.87 -3.06
CA ILE A 141 -10.49 8.84 -3.12
C ILE A 141 -10.00 7.63 -2.32
N LEU A 142 -9.10 6.88 -2.95
CA LEU A 142 -8.44 5.71 -2.40
C LEU A 142 -6.96 6.01 -2.30
N PHE A 143 -6.34 5.62 -1.19
CA PHE A 143 -4.93 5.83 -0.90
C PHE A 143 -4.22 4.49 -0.72
N THR A 144 -2.93 4.45 -1.06
CA THR A 144 -2.06 3.33 -0.70
C THR A 144 -1.85 3.17 0.79
N VAL A 145 -2.10 4.22 1.57
CA VAL A 145 -2.02 4.19 3.03
C VAL A 145 -3.39 3.85 3.61
N ALA A 146 -3.55 2.65 4.16
CA ALA A 146 -4.85 2.16 4.63
C ALA A 146 -5.46 3.07 5.70
N SER A 147 -4.65 3.67 6.57
CA SER A 147 -5.12 4.59 7.62
C SER A 147 -5.77 5.88 7.10
N LEU A 148 -5.54 6.24 5.84
CA LEU A 148 -6.17 7.39 5.19
C LEU A 148 -7.50 7.04 4.51
N ASN A 149 -7.76 5.75 4.27
CA ASN A 149 -9.01 5.28 3.69
C ASN A 149 -10.11 5.21 4.76
N LEU A 150 -11.36 5.38 4.33
CA LEU A 150 -12.52 5.29 5.21
C LEU A 150 -12.52 3.94 5.95
N GLY A 151 -12.54 4.00 7.29
CA GLY A 151 -12.54 2.80 8.13
C GLY A 151 -11.19 2.09 8.26
N GLY A 152 -10.09 2.69 7.76
CA GLY A 152 -8.76 2.10 7.85
C GLY A 152 -8.57 0.89 6.92
N VAL A 153 -9.32 0.85 5.83
CA VAL A 153 -9.36 -0.27 4.89
C VAL A 153 -8.18 -0.20 3.94
N ASP A 154 -7.57 -1.34 3.68
CA ASP A 154 -6.57 -1.46 2.63
C ASP A 154 -7.27 -1.53 1.26
N ALA A 155 -7.04 -0.51 0.45
CA ALA A 155 -7.67 -0.34 -0.86
C ALA A 155 -6.68 -0.50 -2.02
N ALA A 156 -5.41 -0.80 -1.71
CA ALA A 156 -4.35 -0.86 -2.69
C ALA A 156 -3.49 -2.11 -2.51
N ALA A 157 -2.85 -2.54 -3.57
CA ALA A 157 -1.87 -3.62 -3.52
C ALA A 157 -0.63 -3.20 -4.30
N THR A 158 0.55 -3.58 -3.79
CA THR A 158 1.83 -3.14 -4.35
C THR A 158 2.67 -4.34 -4.72
N PHE A 159 2.89 -4.52 -6.02
CA PHE A 159 3.61 -5.65 -6.56
C PHE A 159 5.01 -5.22 -7.01
N PRO A 160 6.09 -5.63 -6.31
CA PRO A 160 7.46 -5.29 -6.71
C PRO A 160 7.85 -6.02 -8.00
N HIS A 161 8.60 -5.36 -8.88
CA HIS A 161 9.10 -5.99 -10.09
C HIS A 161 10.22 -6.99 -9.76
N LEU A 162 10.12 -8.23 -10.28
CA LEU A 162 10.99 -9.35 -9.92
C LEU A 162 12.48 -9.11 -10.20
N MET A 163 12.79 -8.28 -11.20
CA MET A 163 14.15 -7.99 -11.65
C MET A 163 14.61 -6.53 -11.46
N LYS A 164 13.75 -5.64 -10.96
CA LYS A 164 14.02 -4.19 -10.90
C LYS A 164 13.59 -3.64 -9.55
N ALA A 165 14.56 -3.45 -8.66
CA ALA A 165 14.32 -3.08 -7.26
C ALA A 165 13.60 -1.75 -7.04
N ASN A 166 13.53 -0.88 -8.06
CA ASN A 166 12.87 0.42 -7.98
C ASN A 166 11.64 0.53 -8.88
N THR A 167 11.01 -0.60 -9.22
CA THR A 167 9.85 -0.65 -10.10
C THR A 167 8.74 -1.45 -9.44
N TYR A 168 7.55 -0.88 -9.45
CA TYR A 168 6.36 -1.41 -8.79
C TYR A 168 5.16 -1.33 -9.73
N LEU A 169 4.23 -2.26 -9.56
CA LEU A 169 2.87 -2.13 -10.06
C LEU A 169 1.98 -1.82 -8.86
N ILE A 170 1.23 -0.74 -8.93
CA ILE A 170 0.30 -0.32 -7.88
C ILE A 170 -1.10 -0.57 -8.39
N GLY A 171 -1.86 -1.41 -7.69
CA GLY A 171 -3.27 -1.65 -7.99
C GLY A 171 -4.15 -0.96 -6.96
N PHE A 172 -5.33 -0.50 -7.38
CA PHE A 172 -6.39 -0.03 -6.49
C PHE A 172 -7.66 -0.85 -6.70
N GLU A 173 -8.45 -1.06 -5.64
CA GLU A 173 -9.74 -1.71 -5.73
C GLU A 173 -10.81 -1.02 -4.88
N LEU A 174 -12.08 -1.25 -5.23
CA LEU A 174 -13.19 -1.00 -4.32
C LEU A 174 -13.22 -2.11 -3.26
N PRO A 175 -12.88 -1.82 -1.98
CA PRO A 175 -12.65 -2.87 -0.99
C PRO A 175 -13.86 -3.74 -0.71
N ASP A 176 -15.06 -3.17 -0.73
CA ASP A 176 -16.31 -3.91 -0.45
C ASP A 176 -16.79 -4.76 -1.64
N ALA A 177 -16.29 -4.48 -2.84
CA ALA A 177 -16.72 -5.12 -4.08
C ALA A 177 -15.68 -6.07 -4.68
N GLY A 178 -14.41 -5.99 -4.25
CA GLY A 178 -13.29 -6.73 -4.85
C GLY A 178 -13.10 -6.39 -6.33
N ILE A 179 -13.50 -5.18 -6.74
CA ILE A 179 -13.39 -4.71 -8.11
C ILE A 179 -12.09 -3.91 -8.22
N THR A 180 -11.09 -4.47 -8.89
CA THR A 180 -9.86 -3.75 -9.21
C THR A 180 -10.15 -2.62 -10.17
N LEU A 181 -9.90 -1.38 -9.75
CA LEU A 181 -10.19 -0.17 -10.48
C LEU A 181 -9.07 0.21 -11.45
N ALA A 182 -7.82 0.20 -10.98
CA ALA A 182 -6.68 0.65 -11.78
C ALA A 182 -5.41 -0.14 -11.48
N TYR A 183 -4.47 -0.11 -12.43
CA TYR A 183 -3.09 -0.53 -12.25
C TYR A 183 -2.12 0.46 -12.87
N GLU A 184 -1.17 0.90 -12.06
CA GLU A 184 -0.17 1.91 -12.40
C GLU A 184 1.23 1.34 -12.28
N ALA A 185 2.00 1.36 -13.36
CA ALA A 185 3.38 0.89 -13.34
C ALA A 185 4.31 2.07 -13.04
N ILE A 186 4.95 2.03 -11.87
CA ILE A 186 5.78 3.11 -11.37
C ILE A 186 7.24 2.67 -11.30
N ARG A 187 8.15 3.49 -11.82
CA ARG A 187 9.60 3.30 -11.71
C ARG A 187 10.24 4.52 -11.05
N GLY A 188 11.27 4.29 -10.25
CA GLY A 188 11.96 5.34 -9.51
C GLY A 188 11.44 5.50 -8.08
N ILE A 189 10.91 4.43 -7.49
CA ILE A 189 10.46 4.41 -6.09
C ILE A 189 11.02 3.19 -5.38
N ALA A 190 11.29 3.31 -4.08
CA ALA A 190 11.64 2.19 -3.20
C ALA A 190 10.65 2.15 -2.03
N PRO A 191 10.23 0.97 -1.54
CA PRO A 191 9.29 0.90 -0.42
C PRO A 191 9.96 1.45 0.85
N VAL A 192 9.20 2.21 1.63
CA VAL A 192 9.64 2.58 2.98
C VAL A 192 9.56 1.33 3.84
N PRO A 193 10.64 0.91 4.52
CA PRO A 193 10.59 -0.24 5.39
C PRO A 193 9.53 -0.02 6.47
N VAL A 194 8.44 -0.80 6.43
CA VAL A 194 7.50 -0.87 7.54
C VAL A 194 8.25 -1.58 8.68
N PRO A 195 8.44 -0.95 9.85
CA PRO A 195 8.99 -1.66 11.00
C PRO A 195 8.12 -2.88 11.25
N GLU A 196 8.70 -4.09 11.20
CA GLU A 196 7.92 -5.31 11.34
C GLU A 196 7.00 -5.21 12.57
N PRO A 197 5.69 -5.46 12.41
CA PRO A 197 4.76 -5.30 13.51
C PRO A 197 5.13 -6.26 14.63
N GLU A 198 4.60 -5.98 15.82
CA GLU A 198 4.82 -6.64 17.12
C GLU A 198 4.78 -8.18 17.13
N THR A 199 4.51 -8.84 16.01
CA THR A 199 4.75 -10.27 15.71
C THR A 199 6.11 -10.78 16.22
N LEU A 200 7.20 -9.99 16.13
CA LEU A 200 8.48 -10.37 16.74
C LEU A 200 8.41 -10.42 18.27
N ILE A 201 7.70 -9.46 18.87
CA ILE A 201 7.44 -9.40 20.31
C ILE A 201 6.50 -10.54 20.73
N LEU A 202 5.46 -10.83 19.94
CA LEU A 202 4.47 -11.88 20.21
C LEU A 202 5.10 -13.27 20.07
N THR A 203 5.92 -13.48 19.04
CA THR A 203 6.69 -14.72 18.84
C THR A 203 7.73 -14.88 19.94
N GLY A 204 8.42 -13.79 20.31
CA GLY A 204 9.37 -13.78 21.43
C GLY A 204 8.70 -14.13 22.77
N LEU A 205 7.56 -13.53 23.08
CA LEU A 205 6.76 -13.82 24.27
C LEU A 205 6.21 -15.25 24.25
N GLY A 206 5.74 -15.72 23.09
CA GLY A 206 5.27 -17.09 22.91
C GLY A 206 6.35 -18.13 23.20
N LEU A 207 7.55 -17.95 22.63
CA LEU A 207 8.71 -18.80 22.88
C LEU A 207 9.17 -18.75 24.35
N PHE A 208 9.16 -17.56 24.96
CA PHE A 208 9.51 -17.40 26.37
C PHE A 208 8.52 -18.12 27.30
N MET A 209 7.22 -17.99 27.04
CA MET A 209 6.16 -18.71 27.77
C MET A 209 6.29 -20.23 27.64
N MET A 210 6.62 -20.74 26.44
CA MET A 210 6.89 -22.16 26.23
C MET A 210 8.12 -22.64 27.02
N MET A 211 9.18 -21.84 27.09
CA MET A 211 10.36 -22.14 27.91
C MET A 211 10.03 -22.24 29.40
N LEU A 212 9.26 -21.30 29.94
CA LEU A 212 8.81 -21.32 31.34
C LEU A 212 7.96 -22.56 31.64
N TYR A 213 7.07 -22.93 30.72
CA TYR A 213 6.24 -24.13 30.84
C TYR A 213 7.08 -25.41 30.84
N ALA A 214 8.01 -25.55 29.90
CA ALA A 214 8.92 -26.71 29.83
C ALA A 214 9.81 -26.86 31.08
N TRP A 215 10.31 -25.73 31.61
CA TRP A 215 11.11 -25.72 32.84
C TRP A 215 10.31 -26.18 34.06
N LYS A 216 9.06 -25.73 34.19
CA LYS A 216 8.15 -26.15 35.27
C LYS A 216 7.86 -27.66 35.22
N LEU A 217 7.64 -28.21 34.02
CA LEU A 217 7.44 -29.66 33.84
C LEU A 217 8.67 -30.48 34.24
N ARG A 218 9.88 -30.02 33.89
CA ARG A 218 11.15 -30.67 34.30
C ARG A 218 11.34 -30.67 35.82
N LYS A 219 11.05 -29.57 36.51
CA LYS A 219 11.13 -29.53 37.98
C LYS A 219 10.08 -30.44 38.65
N GLY A 220 8.90 -30.55 38.06
CA GLY A 220 7.84 -31.45 38.54
C GLY A 220 8.18 -32.93 38.41
N SER A 221 8.86 -33.34 37.34
CA SER A 221 9.28 -34.73 37.14
C SER A 221 10.47 -35.14 38.01
N TRP A 222 11.39 -34.22 38.30
CA TRP A 222 12.51 -34.44 39.22
C TRP A 222 12.05 -34.69 40.66
N LYS A 223 11.06 -33.93 41.15
CA LYS A 223 10.50 -34.15 42.49
C LYS A 223 9.81 -35.50 42.65
N LYS A 224 9.26 -36.09 41.58
CA LYS A 224 8.64 -37.42 41.63
C LYS A 224 9.64 -38.58 41.65
N ARG A 225 10.90 -38.36 41.22
CA ARG A 225 11.95 -39.39 41.19
C ARG A 225 12.71 -39.56 42.52
N HIS A 226 12.63 -38.58 43.42
CA HIS A 226 13.31 -38.62 44.72
C HIS A 226 12.41 -39.05 45.89
N VAL A 227 11.21 -39.58 45.60
CA VAL A 227 10.28 -40.12 46.60
C VAL A 227 9.98 -41.61 46.34
N GLY A 228 10.91 -42.31 45.68
CA GLY A 228 10.90 -43.75 45.49
C GLY A 228 11.97 -44.39 46.34
#